data_AF-A0A4Z1NYJ0-F1
#
_entry.id   AF-A0A4Z1NYJ0-F1
#
_cell.length_a   1.000
_cell.length_b   1.000
_cell.length_c   1.000
_cell.angle_alpha   90.00
_cell.angle_beta   90.00
_cell.angle_gamma   90.00
#
_symmetry.space_group_name_H-M   'P 1'
#
loop_
_entity.id
_entity.type
_entity.pdbx_description
1 polymer ?
#
loop_
_entity_poly.entity_id
_entity_poly.type
_entity_poly.pdbx_seq_one_letter_code
_entity_poly.pdbx_strand_id
1 'polypeptide(L)'
;MFKPNISPTLLDQMPVTIPVAKTLASGEKVIVDPEATTERVMLWFYLLINIGGMFSTPTTYIEKYHGFWLAYFIPTILYLGLLPMLMYLKKRLVLKPAGGSDLGKVVQILGICFKRGGALKMFRGDFFAAAKPSVIATSSNPIQVPWTDGFVEDVRHAFQATGIFCFFPIQMINDNGLGEAANFLSTMLKGDGVPNDVMNNFNSLIIIISIPIMNYGVYPWLRRKRIKFGSVAQITTGFAIATLGGFGYTIINHYAYKTGPCKEYGSSMEKCVDGGLVAPISLWWMALPYALGGLSEIFVNVPAFGIAYSRSPPNMRGLVSAINLFSSAISYAIGLMFTGVVKDPYLTWVFGVPTAIGAISTVAFWFMYKNLDEEEFSLVSASELEEKEHTH
;
A
#
# COMPACT_ATOMS: atom_id res chain seq x y z
N MET A 1 -16.75 -0.41 -0.03
CA MET A 1 -17.07 -0.84 1.36
C MET A 1 -16.52 -2.22 1.76
N PHE A 2 -16.39 -3.19 0.85
CA PHE A 2 -15.92 -4.55 1.21
C PHE A 2 -14.41 -4.61 1.54
N LYS A 3 -13.55 -4.00 0.73
CA LYS A 3 -12.07 -4.05 0.82
C LYS A 3 -11.47 -3.77 2.22
N PRO A 4 -11.81 -2.69 2.95
CA PRO A 4 -11.19 -2.40 4.26
C PRO A 4 -11.57 -3.40 5.36
N ASN A 5 -12.64 -4.18 5.17
CA ASN A 5 -13.15 -5.10 6.18
C ASN A 5 -12.59 -6.52 6.03
N ILE A 6 -12.12 -6.91 4.83
CA ILE A 6 -11.63 -8.27 4.59
C ILE A 6 -10.35 -8.53 5.39
N SER A 7 -9.36 -7.65 5.31
CA SER A 7 -8.08 -7.85 6.00
C SER A 7 -8.25 -7.94 7.51
N PRO A 8 -9.00 -7.03 8.19
CA PRO A 8 -9.32 -7.20 9.60
C PRO A 8 -10.12 -8.47 9.90
N THR A 9 -11.11 -8.82 9.08
CA THR A 9 -11.91 -10.05 9.29
C THR A 9 -11.03 -11.29 9.24
N LEU A 10 -10.09 -11.35 8.29
CA LEU A 10 -9.14 -12.45 8.13
C LEU A 10 -8.22 -12.55 9.35
N LEU A 11 -7.70 -11.41 9.83
CA LEU A 11 -6.85 -11.36 11.02
C LEU A 11 -7.60 -11.75 12.29
N ASP A 12 -8.87 -11.36 12.41
CA ASP A 12 -9.73 -11.74 13.54
C ASP A 12 -10.02 -13.24 13.58
N GLN A 13 -9.79 -13.98 12.50
CA GLN A 13 -9.89 -15.44 12.50
C GLN A 13 -8.66 -16.12 13.13
N MET A 14 -7.60 -15.39 13.45
CA MET A 14 -6.40 -15.95 14.07
C MET A 14 -6.60 -16.11 15.58
N PRO A 15 -6.60 -17.35 16.12
CA PRO A 15 -6.93 -17.61 17.51
C PRO A 15 -5.78 -17.33 18.49
N VAL A 16 -4.55 -17.19 18.00
CA VAL A 16 -3.33 -17.03 18.82
C VAL A 16 -2.88 -15.58 18.76
N THR A 17 -3.04 -14.85 19.87
CA THR A 17 -2.62 -13.45 20.02
C THR A 17 -1.40 -13.27 20.92
N ILE A 18 -0.88 -14.37 21.47
CA ILE A 18 0.30 -14.43 22.34
C ILE A 18 1.27 -15.47 21.80
N PRO A 19 2.59 -15.29 21.92
CA PRO A 19 3.57 -16.32 21.59
C PRO A 19 3.26 -17.60 22.34
N VAL A 20 3.10 -18.72 21.61
CA VAL A 20 2.86 -20.02 22.22
C VAL A 20 4.01 -20.95 21.85
N ALA A 21 4.72 -21.44 22.86
CA ALA A 21 5.67 -22.52 22.69
C ALA A 21 4.91 -23.81 22.32
N LYS A 22 5.14 -24.32 21.10
CA LYS A 22 4.56 -25.57 20.62
C LYS A 22 5.67 -26.59 20.39
N THR A 23 5.55 -27.75 21.01
CA THR A 23 6.35 -28.92 20.66
C THR A 23 5.79 -29.56 19.39
N LEU A 24 6.62 -29.62 18.34
CA LEU A 24 6.29 -30.36 17.12
C LEU A 24 6.27 -31.87 17.40
N ALA A 25 5.63 -32.63 16.51
CA ALA A 25 5.64 -34.10 16.57
C ALA A 25 7.07 -34.71 16.48
N SER A 26 8.04 -33.92 16.00
CA SER A 26 9.47 -34.23 15.97
C SER A 26 10.18 -34.05 17.33
N GLY A 27 9.50 -33.52 18.35
CA GLY A 27 10.10 -33.18 19.65
C GLY A 27 10.78 -31.80 19.70
N GLU A 28 10.83 -31.07 18.58
CA GLU A 28 11.40 -29.72 18.52
C GLU A 28 10.44 -28.70 19.17
N LYS A 29 10.97 -27.90 20.10
CA LYS A 29 10.23 -26.77 20.69
C LYS A 29 10.32 -25.57 19.74
N VAL A 30 9.21 -25.24 19.11
CA VAL A 30 9.12 -24.08 18.21
C VAL A 30 8.22 -23.03 18.85
N ILE A 31 8.69 -21.79 18.87
CA ILE A 31 7.89 -20.65 19.31
C ILE A 31 7.02 -20.25 18.12
N VAL A 32 5.70 -20.33 18.30
CA VAL A 32 4.75 -19.81 17.31
C VAL A 32 4.53 -18.34 17.65
N ASP A 33 5.23 -17.48 16.93
CA ASP A 33 5.05 -16.03 17.01
C ASP A 33 3.78 -15.61 16.24
N PRO A 34 2.79 -14.96 16.91
CA PRO A 34 1.60 -14.42 16.28
C PRO A 34 1.91 -13.44 15.17
N GLU A 35 2.94 -12.60 15.32
CA GLU A 35 3.28 -11.55 14.35
C GLU A 35 3.77 -12.16 13.05
N ALA A 36 4.73 -13.09 13.13
CA ALA A 36 5.21 -13.84 11.98
C ALA A 36 4.09 -14.66 11.29
N THR A 37 3.14 -15.18 12.07
CA THR A 37 1.98 -15.90 11.51
C THR A 37 1.02 -14.96 10.79
N THR A 38 0.76 -13.78 11.36
CA THR A 38 -0.07 -12.72 10.78
C THR A 38 0.52 -12.21 9.48
N GLU A 39 1.83 -11.93 9.47
CA GLU A 39 2.57 -11.52 8.28
C GLU A 39 2.43 -12.58 7.17
N ARG A 40 2.62 -13.86 7.51
CA ARG A 40 2.50 -14.96 6.53
C ARG A 40 1.09 -15.09 5.94
N VAL A 41 0.05 -14.96 6.75
CA VAL A 41 -1.35 -14.98 6.27
C VAL A 41 -1.61 -13.77 5.36
N MET A 42 -1.10 -12.60 5.72
CA MET A 42 -1.21 -11.40 4.89
C MET A 42 -0.48 -11.51 3.56
N LEU A 43 0.69 -12.15 3.55
CA LEU A 43 1.43 -12.45 2.33
C LEU A 43 0.64 -13.40 1.41
N TRP A 44 -0.01 -14.43 1.95
CA TRP A 44 -0.89 -15.30 1.17
C TRP A 44 -2.13 -14.57 0.65
N PHE A 45 -2.75 -13.73 1.49
CA PHE A 45 -3.88 -12.90 1.08
C PHE A 45 -3.50 -11.96 -0.07
N TYR A 46 -2.35 -11.31 0.05
CA TYR A 46 -1.81 -10.39 -0.96
C TYR A 46 -1.43 -11.13 -2.25
N LEU A 47 -0.87 -12.34 -2.15
CA LEU A 47 -0.62 -13.22 -3.30
C LEU A 47 -1.91 -13.55 -4.05
N LEU A 48 -2.97 -13.94 -3.33
CA LEU A 48 -4.27 -14.28 -3.93
C LEU A 48 -4.93 -13.07 -4.60
N ILE A 49 -4.79 -11.87 -4.03
CA ILE A 49 -5.25 -10.63 -4.66
C ILE A 49 -4.55 -10.42 -6.01
N ASN A 50 -3.23 -10.59 -6.06
CA ASN A 50 -2.46 -10.39 -7.29
C ASN A 50 -2.78 -11.46 -8.34
N ILE A 51 -2.97 -12.72 -7.94
CA ILE A 51 -3.47 -13.78 -8.83
C ILE A 51 -4.84 -13.40 -9.40
N GLY A 52 -5.75 -12.90 -8.56
CA GLY A 52 -7.04 -12.36 -8.99
C GLY A 52 -6.90 -11.19 -9.96
N GLY A 53 -5.97 -10.27 -9.71
CA GLY A 53 -5.69 -9.13 -10.59
C GLY A 53 -5.29 -9.53 -12.00
N MET A 54 -4.52 -10.62 -12.14
CA MET A 54 -4.13 -11.16 -13.44
C MET A 54 -5.31 -11.59 -14.32
N PHE A 55 -6.49 -11.88 -13.74
CA PHE A 55 -7.68 -12.20 -14.53
C PHE A 55 -8.19 -11.01 -15.38
N SER A 56 -7.70 -9.79 -15.16
CA SER A 56 -8.00 -8.68 -16.08
C SER A 56 -7.44 -8.92 -17.49
N THR A 57 -6.28 -9.59 -17.63
CA THR A 57 -5.70 -9.93 -18.95
C THR A 57 -6.62 -10.79 -19.82
N PRO A 58 -7.08 -11.98 -19.38
CA PRO A 58 -8.02 -12.77 -20.18
C PRO A 58 -9.33 -12.03 -20.42
N THR A 59 -9.79 -11.18 -19.50
CA THR A 59 -10.98 -10.32 -19.72
C THR A 59 -10.77 -9.35 -20.89
N THR A 60 -9.60 -8.69 -21.00
CA THR A 60 -9.27 -7.84 -22.17
C THR A 60 -9.24 -8.63 -23.47
N TYR A 61 -8.70 -9.85 -23.46
CA TYR A 61 -8.72 -10.69 -24.67
C TYR A 61 -10.15 -11.10 -25.04
N ILE A 62 -11.00 -11.42 -24.05
CA ILE A 62 -12.41 -11.71 -24.26
C ILE A 62 -13.14 -10.49 -24.83
N GLU A 63 -12.86 -9.29 -24.33
CA GLU A 63 -13.38 -8.05 -24.92
C GLU A 63 -12.98 -7.93 -26.40
N LYS A 64 -11.70 -8.10 -26.70
CA LYS A 64 -11.15 -7.98 -28.06
C LYS A 64 -11.73 -9.00 -29.04
N TYR A 65 -11.95 -10.25 -28.62
CA TYR A 65 -12.36 -11.35 -29.50
C TYR A 65 -13.86 -11.69 -29.47
N HIS A 66 -14.55 -11.42 -28.36
CA HIS A 66 -15.95 -11.83 -28.13
C HIS A 66 -16.88 -10.68 -27.68
N GLY A 67 -16.32 -9.48 -27.46
CA GLY A 67 -17.06 -8.27 -27.13
C GLY A 67 -17.31 -8.06 -25.63
N PHE A 68 -17.74 -6.84 -25.30
CA PHE A 68 -17.90 -6.36 -23.92
C PHE A 68 -18.89 -7.16 -23.07
N TRP A 69 -19.93 -7.74 -23.67
CA TRP A 69 -20.97 -8.44 -22.89
C TRP A 69 -20.37 -9.61 -22.10
N LEU A 70 -19.51 -10.41 -22.73
CA LEU A 70 -18.90 -11.58 -22.09
C LEU A 70 -17.84 -11.17 -21.08
N ALA A 71 -17.09 -10.10 -21.38
CA ALA A 71 -16.10 -9.50 -20.50
C ALA A 71 -16.71 -9.03 -19.17
N TYR A 72 -17.93 -8.46 -19.20
CA TYR A 72 -18.67 -8.06 -17.98
C TYR A 72 -19.47 -9.19 -17.34
N PHE A 73 -19.92 -10.18 -18.12
CA PHE A 73 -20.72 -11.30 -17.61
C PHE A 73 -19.92 -12.24 -16.69
N ILE A 74 -18.64 -12.51 -17.03
CA ILE A 74 -17.79 -13.40 -16.24
C ILE A 74 -17.55 -12.89 -14.80
N PRO A 75 -17.09 -11.64 -14.58
CA PRO A 75 -16.97 -11.08 -13.23
C PRO A 75 -18.31 -11.06 -12.48
N THR A 76 -19.43 -10.85 -13.19
CA THR A 76 -20.77 -10.83 -12.59
C THR A 76 -21.12 -12.20 -11.98
N ILE A 77 -20.88 -13.30 -12.70
CA ILE A 77 -21.11 -14.65 -12.18
C ILE A 77 -20.25 -14.92 -10.94
N LEU A 78 -18.97 -14.54 -10.98
CA LEU A 78 -18.07 -14.69 -9.83
C LEU A 78 -18.57 -13.90 -8.62
N TYR A 79 -19.03 -12.67 -8.83
CA TYR A 79 -19.61 -11.84 -7.78
C TYR A 79 -20.91 -12.41 -7.21
N LEU A 80 -21.77 -12.99 -8.05
CA LEU A 80 -22.98 -13.67 -7.59
C LEU A 80 -22.65 -14.91 -6.74
N GLY A 81 -21.55 -15.61 -7.05
CA GLY A 81 -21.03 -16.74 -6.27
C GLY A 81 -20.49 -16.36 -4.88
N LEU A 82 -20.10 -15.10 -4.66
CA LEU A 82 -19.64 -14.64 -3.34
C LEU A 82 -20.76 -14.70 -2.29
N LEU A 83 -22.00 -14.44 -2.66
CA LEU A 83 -23.12 -14.43 -1.72
C LEU A 83 -23.37 -15.82 -1.06
N PRO A 84 -23.55 -16.93 -1.82
CA PRO A 84 -23.68 -18.25 -1.23
C PRO A 84 -22.43 -18.69 -0.47
N MET A 85 -21.23 -18.30 -0.94
CA MET A 85 -19.98 -18.55 -0.22
C MET A 85 -19.97 -17.87 1.16
N LEU A 86 -20.34 -16.59 1.25
CA LEU A 86 -20.41 -15.85 2.51
C LEU A 86 -21.47 -16.43 3.44
N MET A 87 -22.62 -16.86 2.92
CA MET A 87 -23.65 -17.54 3.72
C MET A 87 -23.14 -18.87 4.30
N TYR A 88 -22.37 -19.63 3.52
CA TYR A 88 -21.72 -20.86 3.97
C TYR A 88 -20.65 -20.60 5.04
N LEU A 89 -19.80 -19.58 4.83
CA LEU A 89 -18.72 -19.22 5.74
C LEU A 89 -19.20 -18.59 7.04
N LYS A 90 -20.35 -17.89 7.05
CA LYS A 90 -20.89 -17.23 8.23
C LYS A 90 -20.93 -18.13 9.48
N LYS A 91 -21.25 -19.42 9.31
CA LYS A 91 -21.32 -20.40 10.41
C LYS A 91 -19.95 -20.88 10.92
N ARG A 92 -18.88 -20.59 10.18
CA ARG A 92 -17.50 -21.02 10.43
C ARG A 92 -16.58 -19.89 10.86
N LEU A 93 -17.05 -18.64 10.79
CA LEU A 93 -16.29 -17.46 11.16
C LEU A 93 -16.46 -17.15 12.65
N VAL A 94 -15.37 -16.71 13.27
CA VAL A 94 -15.39 -16.06 14.57
C VAL A 94 -15.93 -14.66 14.36
N LEU A 95 -17.18 -14.44 14.79
CA LEU A 95 -17.85 -13.15 14.72
C LEU A 95 -17.70 -12.44 16.06
N LYS A 96 -16.92 -11.36 16.09
CA LYS A 96 -16.82 -10.49 17.26
C LYS A 96 -18.11 -9.67 17.42
N PRO A 97 -18.55 -9.38 18.67
CA PRO A 97 -19.70 -8.51 18.90
C PRO A 97 -19.43 -7.11 18.33
N ALA A 98 -20.48 -6.41 17.90
CA ALA A 98 -20.34 -5.05 17.35
C ALA A 98 -19.82 -4.10 18.45
N GLY A 99 -18.54 -3.72 18.37
CA GLY A 99 -17.90 -2.80 19.32
C GLY A 99 -18.31 -1.33 19.19
N GLY A 100 -19.22 -1.01 18.27
CA GLY A 100 -19.52 0.37 17.87
C GLY A 100 -18.45 0.97 16.96
N SER A 101 -18.68 2.18 16.46
CA SER A 101 -17.70 2.92 15.66
C SER A 101 -17.02 3.99 16.50
N ASP A 102 -15.76 3.75 16.87
CA ASP A 102 -14.93 4.74 17.57
C ASP A 102 -14.57 5.94 16.68
N LEU A 103 -14.83 5.87 15.38
CA LEU A 103 -14.66 6.99 14.44
C LEU A 103 -15.37 8.27 14.92
N GLY A 104 -16.59 8.14 15.48
CA GLY A 104 -17.33 9.29 16.00
C GLY A 104 -16.58 10.00 17.13
N LYS A 105 -16.00 9.24 18.06
CA LYS A 105 -15.17 9.78 19.16
C LYS A 105 -13.89 10.40 18.62
N VAL A 106 -13.24 9.76 17.63
CA VAL A 106 -12.03 10.29 16.98
C VAL A 106 -12.30 11.64 16.33
N VAL A 107 -13.40 11.79 15.58
CA VAL A 107 -13.77 13.06 14.95
C VAL A 107 -14.03 14.15 16.00
N GLN A 108 -14.67 13.80 17.12
CA GLN A 108 -14.90 14.74 18.23
C GLN A 108 -13.57 15.15 18.90
N ILE A 109 -12.67 14.21 19.14
CA ILE A 109 -11.32 14.46 19.67
C ILE A 109 -10.56 15.42 18.75
N LEU A 110 -10.52 15.14 17.45
CA LEU A 110 -9.87 16.01 16.46
C LEU A 110 -10.49 17.41 16.48
N GLY A 111 -11.82 17.51 16.50
CA GLY A 111 -12.53 18.80 16.59
C GLY A 111 -12.14 19.61 17.82
N ILE A 112 -11.98 18.97 18.98
CA ILE A 112 -11.52 19.61 20.23
C ILE A 112 -10.05 20.03 20.12
N CYS A 113 -9.19 19.18 19.57
CA CYS A 113 -7.78 19.50 19.34
C CYS A 113 -7.63 20.73 18.43
N PHE A 114 -8.40 20.82 17.35
CA PHE A 114 -8.38 21.99 16.46
C PHE A 114 -8.93 23.24 17.15
N LYS A 115 -10.03 23.14 17.90
CA LYS A 115 -10.63 24.29 18.60
C LYS A 115 -9.76 24.85 19.73
N ARG A 116 -9.10 23.98 20.50
CA ARG A 116 -8.35 24.36 21.72
C ARG A 116 -6.85 24.49 21.49
N GLY A 117 -6.28 23.63 20.65
CA GLY A 117 -4.85 23.59 20.37
C GLY A 117 -4.43 24.46 19.18
N GLY A 118 -5.32 24.68 18.22
CA GLY A 118 -5.03 25.36 16.95
C GLY A 118 -4.24 24.48 15.97
N ALA A 119 -4.37 24.76 14.67
CA ALA A 119 -3.74 23.95 13.61
C ALA A 119 -2.20 23.92 13.70
N LEU A 120 -1.56 24.98 14.20
CA LEU A 120 -0.11 25.06 14.38
C LEU A 120 0.45 24.06 15.41
N LYS A 121 -0.34 23.61 16.39
CA LYS A 121 0.12 22.59 17.35
C LYS A 121 0.18 21.19 16.75
N MET A 122 -0.44 20.95 15.59
CA MET A 122 -0.30 19.69 14.84
C MET A 122 1.18 19.37 14.53
N PHE A 123 1.97 20.39 14.24
CA PHE A 123 3.40 20.25 13.90
C PHE A 123 4.34 20.32 15.11
N ARG A 124 3.82 20.56 16.33
CA ARG A 124 4.61 20.76 17.56
C ARG A 124 4.44 19.63 18.60
N GLY A 125 3.92 18.47 18.19
CA GLY A 125 3.88 17.25 19.02
C GLY A 125 2.74 17.16 20.05
N ASP A 126 2.26 18.29 20.59
CA ASP A 126 1.25 18.32 21.67
C ASP A 126 -0.21 18.46 21.19
N PHE A 127 -0.50 18.13 19.93
CA PHE A 127 -1.83 18.33 19.35
C PHE A 127 -2.94 17.57 20.08
N PHE A 128 -2.70 16.30 20.42
CA PHE A 128 -3.69 15.42 21.04
C PHE A 128 -3.83 15.66 22.56
N ALA A 129 -2.85 16.30 23.21
CA ALA A 129 -2.90 16.57 24.65
C ALA A 129 -4.11 17.46 25.03
N ALA A 130 -4.54 18.35 24.14
CA ALA A 130 -5.67 19.25 24.36
C ALA A 130 -7.04 18.54 24.48
N ALA A 131 -7.14 17.29 24.02
CA ALA A 131 -8.36 16.48 24.10
C ALA A 131 -8.38 15.48 25.26
N LYS A 132 -7.31 15.41 26.07
CA LYS A 132 -7.27 14.55 27.26
C LYS A 132 -8.28 15.06 28.30
N PRO A 133 -9.20 14.22 28.78
CA PRO A 133 -10.10 14.56 29.88
C PRO A 133 -9.43 15.27 31.07
N SER A 134 -8.23 14.83 31.48
CA SER A 134 -7.44 15.49 32.54
C SER A 134 -7.08 16.95 32.24
N VAL A 135 -6.69 17.23 31.00
CA VAL A 135 -6.35 18.58 30.52
C VAL A 135 -7.61 19.42 30.30
N ILE A 136 -8.69 18.81 29.80
CA ILE A 136 -9.99 19.47 29.62
C ILE A 136 -10.58 19.90 30.98
N ALA A 137 -10.45 19.08 32.01
CA ALA A 137 -10.93 19.38 33.36
C ALA A 137 -10.21 20.58 34.01
N THR A 138 -8.95 20.79 33.65
CA THR A 138 -8.12 21.89 34.15
C THR A 138 -8.25 23.16 33.29
N SER A 139 -8.97 23.08 32.16
CA SER A 139 -9.16 24.17 31.22
C SER A 139 -10.24 25.14 31.67
N SER A 140 -10.19 26.39 31.18
CA SER A 140 -11.20 27.43 31.43
C SER A 140 -12.62 27.06 31.00
N ASN A 141 -12.79 26.06 30.12
CA ASN A 141 -14.08 25.53 29.70
C ASN A 141 -14.10 23.99 29.82
N PRO A 142 -14.48 23.42 30.98
CA PRO A 142 -14.55 21.97 31.15
C PRO A 142 -15.74 21.40 30.39
N ILE A 143 -15.50 20.38 29.57
CA ILE A 143 -16.52 19.65 28.83
C ILE A 143 -16.46 18.20 29.31
N GLN A 144 -17.61 17.60 29.64
CA GLN A 144 -17.67 16.16 29.90
C GLN A 144 -17.59 15.40 28.57
N VAL A 145 -16.63 14.49 28.48
CA VAL A 145 -16.36 13.71 27.27
C VAL A 145 -16.49 12.22 27.58
N PRO A 146 -16.99 11.39 26.64
CA PRO A 146 -17.25 9.97 26.87
C PRO A 146 -16.01 9.07 26.70
N TRP A 147 -14.79 9.61 26.69
CA TRP A 147 -13.55 8.86 26.49
C TRP A 147 -12.54 9.09 27.64
N THR A 148 -11.56 8.19 27.74
CA THR A 148 -10.48 8.22 28.73
C THR A 148 -9.21 8.86 28.16
N ASP A 149 -8.29 9.27 29.03
CA ASP A 149 -6.96 9.77 28.64
C ASP A 149 -6.18 8.74 27.80
N GLY A 150 -6.28 7.45 28.17
CA GLY A 150 -5.65 6.36 27.43
C GLY A 150 -6.17 6.24 26.00
N PHE A 151 -7.48 6.42 25.79
CA PHE A 151 -8.05 6.41 24.45
C PHE A 151 -7.53 7.56 23.58
N VAL A 152 -7.25 8.74 24.15
CA VAL A 152 -6.65 9.85 23.40
C VAL A 152 -5.20 9.54 23.00
N GLU A 153 -4.48 8.80 23.85
CA GLU A 153 -3.11 8.35 23.57
C GLU A 153 -3.08 7.28 22.47
N ASP A 154 -4.01 6.33 22.53
CA ASP A 154 -4.27 5.34 21.47
C ASP A 154 -4.56 6.02 20.12
N VAL A 155 -5.36 7.09 20.13
CA VAL A 155 -5.62 7.90 18.93
C VAL A 155 -4.35 8.60 18.46
N ARG A 156 -3.54 9.17 19.35
CA ARG A 156 -2.26 9.78 19.00
C ARG A 156 -1.33 8.79 18.31
N HIS A 157 -1.17 7.58 18.87
CA HIS A 157 -0.31 6.54 18.32
C HIS A 157 -0.81 6.06 16.94
N ALA A 158 -2.12 5.86 16.79
CA ALA A 158 -2.72 5.50 15.51
C ALA A 158 -2.47 6.57 14.43
N PHE A 159 -2.64 7.86 14.75
CA PHE A 159 -2.37 8.95 13.81
C PHE A 159 -0.88 9.09 13.47
N GLN A 160 0.01 8.87 14.44
CA GLN A 160 1.46 8.85 14.20
C GLN A 160 1.85 7.72 13.25
N ALA A 161 1.32 6.51 13.45
CA ALA A 161 1.54 5.38 12.55
C ALA A 161 1.01 5.67 11.14
N THR A 162 -0.15 6.33 11.02
CA THR A 162 -0.71 6.69 9.70
C THR A 162 0.06 7.81 8.99
N GLY A 163 0.93 8.55 9.68
CA GLY A 163 1.74 9.60 9.06
C GLY A 163 2.65 9.06 7.96
N ILE A 164 3.08 7.80 8.06
CA ILE A 164 3.86 7.09 7.03
C ILE A 164 3.06 7.00 5.72
N PHE A 165 1.74 6.81 5.79
CA PHE A 165 0.89 6.66 4.60
C PHE A 165 0.77 7.93 3.77
N CYS A 166 1.10 9.10 4.31
CA CYS A 166 1.14 10.33 3.54
C CYS A 166 2.18 10.31 2.40
N PHE A 167 3.17 9.40 2.46
CA PHE A 167 4.17 9.21 1.41
C PHE A 167 3.73 8.21 0.33
N PHE A 168 2.71 7.40 0.58
CA PHE A 168 2.26 6.34 -0.34
C PHE A 168 1.68 6.89 -1.65
N PRO A 169 0.94 8.03 -1.67
CA PRO A 169 0.52 8.63 -2.92
C PRO A 169 1.67 8.91 -3.88
N ILE A 170 2.83 9.33 -3.35
CA ILE A 170 4.01 9.65 -4.16
C ILE A 170 4.56 8.39 -4.82
N GLN A 171 4.61 7.29 -4.07
CA GLN A 171 5.03 6.00 -4.61
C GLN A 171 4.07 5.49 -5.68
N MET A 172 2.75 5.55 -5.45
CA MET A 172 1.76 5.16 -6.44
C MET A 172 1.86 5.98 -7.74
N ILE A 173 2.12 7.29 -7.64
CA ILE A 173 2.31 8.15 -8.81
C ILE A 173 3.58 7.76 -9.58
N ASN A 174 4.65 7.35 -8.89
CA ASN A 174 5.89 6.92 -9.54
C ASN A 174 5.80 5.53 -10.19
N ASP A 175 4.96 4.65 -9.66
CA ASP A 175 4.78 3.29 -10.19
C ASP A 175 4.14 3.27 -11.59
N ASN A 176 3.08 4.06 -11.82
CA ASN A 176 2.34 4.07 -13.09
C ASN A 176 2.35 5.42 -13.83
N GLY A 177 3.03 6.41 -13.26
CA GLY A 177 2.99 7.79 -13.75
C GLY A 177 1.73 8.54 -13.29
N LEU A 178 1.82 9.87 -13.32
CA LEU A 178 0.73 10.76 -12.93
C LEU A 178 -0.49 10.55 -13.84
N GLY A 179 -1.62 10.15 -13.25
CA GLY A 179 -2.87 9.91 -13.98
C GLY A 179 -2.81 8.70 -14.91
N GLU A 180 -2.06 7.65 -14.55
CA GLU A 180 -1.88 6.44 -15.37
C GLU A 180 -1.19 6.75 -16.72
N ALA A 181 -0.26 7.71 -16.72
CA ALA A 181 0.49 8.15 -17.89
C ALA A 181 1.20 7.02 -18.65
N ALA A 182 1.56 5.91 -17.97
CA ALA A 182 2.14 4.73 -18.59
C ALA A 182 1.26 4.14 -19.71
N ASN A 183 -0.07 4.24 -19.60
CA ASN A 183 -0.99 3.79 -20.63
C ASN A 183 -0.97 4.67 -21.89
N PHE A 184 -0.60 5.95 -21.77
CA PHE A 184 -0.41 6.83 -22.92
C PHE A 184 0.95 6.62 -23.58
N LEU A 185 1.97 6.26 -22.79
CA LEU A 185 3.27 5.87 -23.35
C LEU A 185 3.16 4.57 -24.16
N SER A 186 2.37 3.62 -23.69
CA SER A 186 2.23 2.30 -24.34
C SER A 186 1.62 2.36 -25.73
N THR A 187 0.74 3.32 -26.01
CA THR A 187 0.16 3.53 -27.35
C THR A 187 1.15 4.10 -28.36
N MET A 188 2.24 4.76 -27.92
CA MET A 188 3.29 5.28 -28.80
C MET A 188 4.33 4.23 -29.21
N LEU A 189 4.33 3.07 -28.55
CA LEU A 189 5.32 2.01 -28.70
C LEU A 189 4.81 0.88 -29.59
N LYS A 190 5.74 0.09 -30.14
CA LYS A 190 5.39 -1.04 -31.00
C LYS A 190 4.87 -2.22 -30.17
N GLY A 191 3.57 -2.46 -30.25
CA GLY A 191 2.86 -3.48 -29.47
C GLY A 191 2.93 -4.92 -30.01
N ASP A 192 3.29 -5.15 -31.28
CA ASP A 192 3.38 -6.49 -31.91
C ASP A 192 2.21 -7.46 -31.54
N GLY A 193 0.99 -6.93 -31.37
CA GLY A 193 -0.22 -7.70 -31.04
C GLY A 193 -0.54 -7.86 -29.53
N VAL A 194 0.32 -7.36 -28.65
CA VAL A 194 0.14 -7.39 -27.18
C VAL A 194 -0.73 -6.21 -26.71
N PRO A 195 -1.86 -6.45 -26.02
CA PRO A 195 -2.66 -5.40 -25.41
C PRO A 195 -1.89 -4.64 -24.31
N ASN A 196 -2.17 -3.34 -24.15
CA ASN A 196 -1.60 -2.51 -23.09
C ASN A 196 -1.91 -3.05 -21.69
N ASP A 197 -3.07 -3.68 -21.51
CA ASP A 197 -3.48 -4.27 -20.23
C ASP A 197 -2.57 -5.44 -19.79
N VAL A 198 -1.92 -6.13 -20.73
CA VAL A 198 -0.92 -7.17 -20.40
C VAL A 198 0.28 -6.54 -19.69
N MET A 199 0.66 -5.31 -20.06
CA MET A 199 1.78 -4.61 -19.43
C MET A 199 1.42 -4.19 -17.99
N ASN A 200 0.20 -3.69 -17.76
CA ASN A 200 -0.24 -3.36 -16.39
C ASN A 200 -0.27 -4.61 -15.49
N ASN A 201 -0.70 -5.76 -16.03
CA ASN A 201 -0.67 -7.03 -15.31
C ASN A 201 0.74 -7.59 -15.05
N PHE A 202 1.77 -7.06 -15.72
CA PHE A 202 3.15 -7.44 -15.45
C PHE A 202 3.58 -7.07 -14.03
N ASN A 203 3.04 -5.97 -13.48
CA ASN A 203 3.23 -5.61 -12.07
C ASN A 203 2.75 -6.76 -11.15
N SER A 204 1.49 -7.18 -11.29
CA SER A 204 0.90 -8.31 -10.52
C SER A 204 1.70 -9.61 -10.67
N LEU A 205 2.19 -9.91 -11.88
CA LEU A 205 3.01 -11.09 -12.16
C LEU A 205 4.33 -11.05 -11.40
N ILE A 206 4.99 -9.89 -11.38
CA ILE A 206 6.25 -9.71 -10.66
C ILE A 206 6.02 -9.83 -9.15
N ILE A 207 4.90 -9.35 -8.63
CA ILE A 207 4.53 -9.55 -7.22
C ILE A 207 4.42 -11.05 -6.90
N ILE A 208 3.69 -11.81 -7.72
CA ILE A 208 3.49 -13.25 -7.53
C ILE A 208 4.81 -14.02 -7.51
N ILE A 209 5.75 -13.67 -8.39
CA ILE A 209 7.07 -14.31 -8.47
C ILE A 209 7.97 -13.84 -7.31
N SER A 210 7.88 -12.57 -6.92
CA SER A 210 8.79 -11.97 -5.95
C SER A 210 8.46 -12.35 -4.51
N ILE A 211 7.18 -12.51 -4.13
CA ILE A 211 6.78 -12.94 -2.77
C ILE A 211 7.49 -14.23 -2.31
N PRO A 212 7.49 -15.35 -3.05
CA PRO A 212 8.18 -16.56 -2.61
C PRO A 212 9.70 -16.38 -2.57
N ILE A 213 10.27 -15.59 -3.50
CA ILE A 213 11.70 -15.27 -3.51
C ILE A 213 12.09 -14.48 -2.25
N MET A 214 11.25 -13.52 -1.84
CA MET A 214 11.47 -12.75 -0.63
C MET A 214 11.40 -13.62 0.62
N ASN A 215 10.37 -14.47 0.73
CA ASN A 215 10.14 -15.32 1.89
C ASN A 215 11.17 -16.43 2.07
N TYR A 216 11.55 -17.11 0.99
CA TYR A 216 12.44 -18.28 1.05
C TYR A 216 13.89 -17.98 0.67
N GLY A 217 14.14 -16.88 -0.04
CA GLY A 217 15.47 -16.48 -0.49
C GLY A 217 16.03 -15.30 0.30
N VAL A 218 15.44 -14.13 0.08
CA VAL A 218 16.02 -12.84 0.52
C VAL A 218 16.00 -12.72 2.04
N TYR A 219 14.84 -12.81 2.70
CA TYR A 219 14.78 -12.66 4.16
C TYR A 219 15.62 -13.69 4.93
N PRO A 220 15.60 -15.00 4.58
CA PRO A 220 16.52 -15.97 5.18
C PRO A 220 17.99 -15.65 4.94
N TRP A 221 18.36 -15.11 3.78
CA TRP A 221 19.73 -14.69 3.50
C TRP A 221 20.16 -13.47 4.33
N LEU A 222 19.31 -12.45 4.46
CA LEU A 222 19.57 -11.31 5.35
C LEU A 222 19.73 -11.75 6.81
N ARG A 223 18.87 -12.67 7.27
CA ARG A 223 18.97 -13.27 8.61
C ARG A 223 20.31 -14.00 8.81
N ARG A 224 20.77 -14.77 7.83
CA ARG A 224 22.10 -15.43 7.87
C ARG A 224 23.25 -14.42 7.97
N LYS A 225 23.10 -13.24 7.36
CA LYS A 225 24.08 -12.15 7.41
C LYS A 225 23.95 -11.26 8.65
N ARG A 226 23.02 -11.55 9.57
CA ARG A 226 22.71 -10.73 10.76
C ARG A 226 22.38 -9.26 10.41
N ILE A 227 21.90 -9.01 9.20
CA ILE A 227 21.44 -7.68 8.79
C ILE A 227 19.99 -7.55 9.26
N LYS A 228 19.75 -6.65 10.21
CA LYS A 228 18.39 -6.33 10.69
C LYS A 228 17.74 -5.40 9.67
N PHE A 229 16.77 -5.92 8.93
CA PHE A 229 16.06 -5.16 7.90
C PHE A 229 14.70 -4.73 8.44
N GLY A 230 14.69 -3.55 9.09
CA GLY A 230 13.51 -2.98 9.73
C GLY A 230 12.42 -2.57 8.75
N SER A 231 11.23 -2.31 9.28
CA SER A 231 10.05 -1.96 8.50
C SER A 231 10.24 -0.63 7.76
N VAL A 232 10.94 0.35 8.34
CA VAL A 232 11.23 1.65 7.69
C VAL A 232 12.28 1.48 6.59
N ALA A 233 13.32 0.67 6.82
CA ALA A 233 14.32 0.36 5.79
C ALA A 233 13.71 -0.35 4.56
N GLN A 234 12.74 -1.24 4.78
CA GLN A 234 11.96 -1.87 3.71
C GLN A 234 11.20 -0.82 2.89
N ILE A 235 10.41 0.03 3.53
CA ILE A 235 9.61 1.08 2.85
C ILE A 235 10.53 2.04 2.08
N THR A 236 11.67 2.43 2.66
CA THR A 236 12.65 3.31 2.00
C THR A 236 13.23 2.66 0.75
N THR A 237 13.53 1.36 0.81
CA THR A 237 13.99 0.59 -0.35
C THR A 237 12.91 0.52 -1.43
N GLY A 238 11.64 0.34 -1.04
CA GLY A 238 10.51 0.40 -1.96
C GLY A 238 10.42 1.75 -2.68
N PHE A 239 10.43 2.86 -1.95
CA PHE A 239 10.42 4.21 -2.55
C PHE A 239 11.60 4.48 -3.50
N ALA A 240 12.79 3.97 -3.17
CA ALA A 240 13.94 4.05 -4.07
C ALA A 240 13.70 3.25 -5.37
N ILE A 241 13.15 2.04 -5.28
CA ILE A 241 12.83 1.20 -6.43
C ILE A 241 11.73 1.85 -7.29
N ALA A 242 10.67 2.40 -6.69
CA ALA A 242 9.63 3.13 -7.43
C ALA A 242 10.20 4.33 -8.18
N THR A 243 11.11 5.08 -7.55
CA THR A 243 11.79 6.21 -8.19
C THR A 243 12.63 5.76 -9.39
N LEU A 244 13.31 4.62 -9.29
CA LEU A 244 14.02 4.01 -10.43
C LEU A 244 13.06 3.57 -11.54
N GLY A 245 11.88 3.05 -11.18
CA GLY A 245 10.80 2.74 -12.13
C GLY A 245 10.31 3.98 -12.89
N GLY A 246 10.00 5.06 -12.18
CA GLY A 246 9.62 6.37 -12.75
C GLY A 246 10.69 6.95 -13.67
N PHE A 247 11.97 6.82 -13.28
CA PHE A 247 13.09 7.21 -14.12
C PHE A 247 13.17 6.39 -15.41
N GLY A 248 12.92 5.08 -15.32
CA GLY A 248 12.80 4.18 -16.48
C GLY A 248 11.73 4.65 -17.47
N TYR A 249 10.53 5.00 -16.99
CA TYR A 249 9.47 5.56 -17.84
C TYR A 249 9.88 6.88 -18.51
N THR A 250 10.56 7.76 -17.76
CA THR A 250 11.04 9.05 -18.29
C THR A 250 12.02 8.85 -19.45
N ILE A 251 12.97 7.92 -19.31
CA ILE A 251 13.93 7.58 -20.37
C ILE A 251 13.22 7.03 -21.61
N ILE A 252 12.34 6.04 -21.42
CA ILE A 252 11.63 5.39 -22.53
C ILE A 252 10.81 6.43 -23.28
N ASN A 253 10.09 7.30 -22.56
CA ASN A 253 9.30 8.36 -23.17
C ASN A 253 10.16 9.37 -23.94
N HIS A 254 11.30 9.80 -23.39
CA HIS A 254 12.23 10.70 -24.07
C HIS A 254 12.74 10.12 -25.39
N TYR A 255 13.12 8.83 -25.41
CA TYR A 255 13.55 8.16 -26.63
C TYR A 255 12.40 7.89 -27.60
N ALA A 256 11.18 7.62 -27.11
CA ALA A 256 10.00 7.48 -27.94
C ALA A 256 9.70 8.77 -28.73
N TYR A 257 9.78 9.93 -28.08
CA TYR A 257 9.64 11.22 -28.76
C TYR A 257 10.79 11.54 -29.73
N LYS A 258 12.01 11.07 -29.47
CA LYS A 258 13.15 11.32 -30.36
C LYS A 258 13.15 10.43 -31.61
N THR A 259 12.70 9.19 -31.48
CA THR A 259 12.78 8.17 -32.54
C THR A 259 11.48 7.97 -33.30
N GLY A 260 10.35 8.40 -32.73
CA GLY A 260 9.05 8.28 -33.36
C GLY A 260 8.91 9.15 -34.62
N PRO A 261 8.25 8.66 -35.68
CA PRO A 261 7.98 9.44 -36.90
C PRO A 261 7.16 10.70 -36.62
N CYS A 262 6.33 10.67 -35.57
CA CYS A 262 5.47 11.78 -35.13
C CYS A 262 6.09 12.67 -34.05
N LYS A 263 7.36 12.44 -33.70
CA LYS A 263 8.16 13.20 -32.72
C LYS A 263 7.37 13.48 -31.43
N GLU A 264 7.21 14.75 -31.08
CA GLU A 264 6.60 15.19 -29.82
C GLU A 264 5.07 15.07 -29.77
N TYR A 265 4.39 14.62 -30.83
CA TYR A 265 2.92 14.53 -30.92
C TYR A 265 2.41 13.10 -31.14
N GLY A 266 3.19 12.10 -30.73
CA GLY A 266 2.93 10.68 -31.02
C GLY A 266 1.63 10.09 -30.48
N SER A 267 1.05 10.62 -29.40
CA SER A 267 -0.24 10.17 -28.83
C SER A 267 -1.43 11.07 -29.18
N SER A 268 -1.20 12.34 -29.52
CA SER A 268 -2.28 13.33 -29.67
C SER A 268 -2.71 13.59 -31.11
N MET A 269 -1.92 13.16 -32.11
CA MET A 269 -2.31 13.24 -33.52
C MET A 269 -3.02 11.97 -33.97
N GLU A 270 -4.30 12.10 -34.32
CA GLU A 270 -5.17 11.03 -34.85
C GLU A 270 -4.51 10.29 -36.04
N LYS A 271 -3.83 11.03 -36.95
CA LYS A 271 -3.09 10.46 -38.08
C LYS A 271 -1.91 9.56 -37.70
N CYS A 272 -1.34 9.72 -36.51
CA CYS A 272 -0.19 8.94 -36.04
C CYS A 272 -0.64 7.66 -35.33
N VAL A 273 -1.71 7.77 -34.54
CA VAL A 273 -2.31 6.66 -33.81
C VAL A 273 -3.04 5.71 -34.78
N ASP A 274 -3.86 6.24 -35.68
CA ASP A 274 -4.61 5.43 -36.66
C ASP A 274 -3.75 4.97 -37.86
N GLY A 275 -2.65 5.68 -38.13
CA GLY A 275 -1.69 5.33 -39.18
C GLY A 275 -0.69 4.25 -38.79
N GLY A 276 -0.69 3.78 -37.52
CA GLY A 276 0.29 2.81 -37.02
C GLY A 276 1.73 3.34 -36.97
N LEU A 277 1.90 4.67 -36.93
CA LEU A 277 3.20 5.34 -36.94
C LEU A 277 3.79 5.40 -35.53
N VAL A 278 4.14 4.23 -35.01
CA VAL A 278 4.74 4.04 -33.67
C VAL A 278 6.25 4.21 -33.69
N ALA A 279 6.84 4.56 -32.54
CA ALA A 279 8.28 4.52 -32.38
C ALA A 279 8.79 3.07 -32.53
N PRO A 280 9.97 2.83 -33.14
CA PRO A 280 10.54 1.49 -33.31
C PRO A 280 11.13 0.93 -31.99
N ILE A 281 10.47 1.21 -30.88
CA ILE A 281 10.81 0.72 -29.54
C ILE A 281 9.74 -0.31 -29.18
N SER A 282 10.18 -1.51 -28.80
CA SER A 282 9.28 -2.58 -28.38
C SER A 282 8.58 -2.22 -27.06
N LEU A 283 7.29 -2.54 -26.97
CA LEU A 283 6.48 -2.43 -25.76
C LEU A 283 7.14 -3.09 -24.53
N TRP A 284 7.90 -4.17 -24.76
CA TRP A 284 8.58 -4.95 -23.71
C TRP A 284 9.61 -4.15 -22.91
N TRP A 285 10.10 -3.01 -23.41
CA TRP A 285 10.96 -2.13 -22.61
C TRP A 285 10.23 -1.53 -21.39
N MET A 286 8.90 -1.41 -21.43
CA MET A 286 8.10 -1.02 -20.27
C MET A 286 7.93 -2.14 -19.24
N ALA A 287 8.20 -3.40 -19.59
CA ALA A 287 8.14 -4.50 -18.63
C ALA A 287 9.12 -4.27 -17.46
N LEU A 288 10.26 -3.62 -17.72
CA LEU A 288 11.25 -3.29 -16.69
C LEU A 288 10.70 -2.29 -15.64
N PRO A 289 10.22 -1.08 -16.00
CA PRO A 289 9.66 -0.17 -15.00
C PRO A 289 8.39 -0.72 -14.33
N TYR A 290 7.54 -1.51 -15.02
CA TYR A 290 6.44 -2.22 -14.37
C TYR A 290 6.92 -3.26 -13.34
N ALA A 291 8.02 -3.97 -13.62
CA ALA A 291 8.63 -4.90 -12.66
C ALA A 291 9.21 -4.19 -11.44
N LEU A 292 9.85 -3.04 -11.64
CA LEU A 292 10.34 -2.22 -10.54
C LEU A 292 9.17 -1.72 -9.68
N GLY A 293 8.07 -1.27 -10.31
CA GLY A 293 6.84 -0.91 -9.59
C GLY A 293 6.31 -2.05 -8.71
N GLY A 294 6.17 -3.26 -9.27
CA GLY A 294 5.70 -4.43 -8.49
C GLY A 294 6.64 -4.84 -7.36
N LEU A 295 7.96 -4.73 -7.56
CA LEU A 295 8.93 -4.93 -6.48
C LEU A 295 8.81 -3.87 -5.39
N SER A 296 8.68 -2.60 -5.77
CA SER A 296 8.44 -1.50 -4.82
C SER A 296 7.19 -1.74 -4.00
N GLU A 297 6.10 -2.14 -4.65
CA GLU A 297 4.81 -2.35 -3.99
C GLU A 297 4.91 -3.38 -2.86
N ILE A 298 5.68 -4.46 -3.04
CA ILE A 298 5.94 -5.45 -1.97
C ILE A 298 6.67 -4.81 -0.79
N PHE A 299 7.75 -4.06 -1.05
CA PHE A 299 8.58 -3.45 -0.02
C PHE A 299 7.87 -2.32 0.73
N VAL A 300 6.82 -1.72 0.16
CA VAL A 300 6.01 -0.70 0.83
C VAL A 300 4.81 -1.32 1.53
N ASN A 301 3.96 -2.07 0.81
CA ASN A 301 2.67 -2.50 1.35
C ASN A 301 2.77 -3.55 2.45
N VAL A 302 3.70 -4.51 2.35
CA VAL A 302 3.86 -5.56 3.36
C VAL A 302 4.21 -4.98 4.75
N PRO A 303 5.32 -4.23 4.91
CA PRO A 303 5.65 -3.60 6.19
C PRO A 303 4.63 -2.53 6.60
N ALA A 304 3.97 -1.86 5.65
CA ALA A 304 2.89 -0.92 5.97
C ALA A 304 1.75 -1.59 6.74
N PHE A 305 1.32 -2.77 6.30
CA PHE A 305 0.30 -3.54 7.01
C PHE A 305 0.81 -4.02 8.37
N GLY A 306 2.09 -4.38 8.49
CA GLY A 306 2.74 -4.73 9.75
C GLY A 306 2.71 -3.58 10.76
N ILE A 307 3.23 -2.42 10.39
CA ILE A 307 3.25 -1.20 11.23
C ILE A 307 1.82 -0.76 11.57
N ALA A 308 0.91 -0.79 10.58
CA ALA A 308 -0.49 -0.47 10.82
C ALA A 308 -1.08 -1.36 11.91
N TYR A 309 -0.71 -2.63 11.95
CA TYR A 309 -1.29 -3.59 12.88
C TYR A 309 -0.64 -3.53 14.27
N SER A 310 0.68 -3.47 14.36
CA SER A 310 1.42 -3.46 15.63
C SER A 310 1.23 -2.17 16.42
N ARG A 311 1.09 -1.02 15.73
CA ARG A 311 0.92 0.29 16.37
C ARG A 311 -0.56 0.71 16.52
N SER A 312 -1.51 -0.02 15.95
CA SER A 312 -2.93 0.31 16.09
C SER A 312 -3.60 -0.41 17.25
N PRO A 313 -4.37 0.31 18.08
CA PRO A 313 -5.28 -0.29 19.04
C PRO A 313 -6.24 -1.28 18.35
N PRO A 314 -6.62 -2.40 19.00
CA PRO A 314 -7.51 -3.40 18.40
C PRO A 314 -8.81 -2.82 17.83
N ASN A 315 -9.38 -1.82 18.51
CA ASN A 315 -10.64 -1.17 18.12
C ASN A 315 -10.49 -0.18 16.94
N MET A 316 -9.26 0.17 16.55
CA MET A 316 -8.95 1.20 15.55
C MET A 316 -8.31 0.65 14.26
N ARG A 317 -8.06 -0.66 14.17
CA ARG A 317 -7.44 -1.30 12.99
C ARG A 317 -8.19 -1.00 11.69
N GLY A 318 -9.52 -1.00 11.73
CA GLY A 318 -10.36 -0.64 10.58
C GLY A 318 -10.20 0.83 10.16
N LEU A 319 -10.03 1.75 11.12
CA LEU A 319 -9.78 3.16 10.85
C LEU A 319 -8.43 3.37 10.17
N VAL A 320 -7.38 2.73 10.66
CA VAL A 320 -6.03 2.84 10.08
C VAL A 320 -5.98 2.26 8.67
N SER A 321 -6.65 1.13 8.43
CA SER A 321 -6.85 0.60 7.07
C SER A 321 -7.62 1.58 6.15
N ALA A 322 -8.65 2.24 6.68
CA ALA A 322 -9.39 3.26 5.95
C ALA A 322 -8.53 4.49 5.60
N ILE A 323 -7.64 4.92 6.50
CA ILE A 323 -6.70 6.03 6.25
C ILE A 323 -5.68 5.66 5.17
N ASN A 324 -5.20 4.42 5.16
CA ASN A 324 -4.34 3.92 4.08
C ASN A 324 -5.06 4.00 2.72
N LEU A 325 -6.29 3.48 2.63
CA LEU A 325 -7.09 3.55 1.39
C LEU A 325 -7.44 5.00 1.00
N PHE A 326 -7.64 5.88 1.98
CA PHE A 326 -7.85 7.30 1.73
C PHE A 326 -6.61 7.96 1.13
N SER A 327 -5.41 7.54 1.53
CA SER A 327 -4.16 8.00 0.92
C SER A 327 -4.11 7.61 -0.56
N SER A 328 -4.50 6.38 -0.91
CA SER A 328 -4.64 6.00 -2.33
C SER A 328 -5.66 6.87 -3.08
N ALA A 329 -6.78 7.24 -2.44
CA ALA A 329 -7.76 8.14 -3.05
C ALA A 329 -7.19 9.54 -3.33
N ILE A 330 -6.33 10.07 -2.45
CA ILE A 330 -5.60 11.32 -2.67
C ILE A 330 -4.70 11.21 -3.90
N SER A 331 -3.99 10.08 -4.07
CA SER A 331 -3.16 9.83 -5.27
C SER A 331 -3.97 9.95 -6.55
N TYR A 332 -5.11 9.27 -6.64
CA TYR A 332 -6.00 9.36 -7.80
C TYR A 332 -6.59 10.76 -8.00
N ALA A 333 -6.91 11.47 -6.92
CA ALA A 333 -7.41 12.85 -7.00
C ALA A 333 -6.35 13.81 -7.56
N ILE A 334 -5.09 13.66 -7.15
CA ILE A 334 -3.95 14.40 -7.73
C ILE A 334 -3.80 14.03 -9.21
N GLY A 335 -3.82 12.74 -9.54
CA GLY A 335 -3.81 12.28 -10.94
C GLY A 335 -4.90 12.94 -11.78
N LEU A 336 -6.14 12.98 -11.27
CA LEU A 336 -7.28 13.62 -11.92
C LEU A 336 -7.08 15.13 -12.12
N MET A 337 -6.59 15.82 -11.09
CA MET A 337 -6.34 17.26 -11.12
C MET A 337 -5.34 17.65 -12.22
N PHE A 338 -4.34 16.80 -12.47
CA PHE A 338 -3.30 17.05 -13.46
C PHE A 338 -3.53 16.36 -14.81
N THR A 339 -4.70 15.74 -15.03
CA THR A 339 -5.05 15.09 -16.32
C THR A 339 -4.88 16.01 -17.53
N GLY A 340 -5.15 17.31 -17.39
CA GLY A 340 -4.96 18.29 -18.47
C GLY A 340 -3.50 18.50 -18.91
N VAL A 341 -2.53 18.03 -18.11
CA VAL A 341 -1.09 18.04 -18.40
C VAL A 341 -0.63 16.69 -18.96
N VAL A 342 -1.41 15.62 -18.80
CA VAL A 342 -1.16 14.29 -19.39
C VAL A 342 -1.52 14.30 -20.88
N LYS A 343 -0.77 15.10 -21.63
CA LYS A 343 -0.88 15.25 -23.09
C LYS A 343 0.50 15.51 -23.69
N ASP A 344 0.63 15.22 -24.98
CA ASP A 344 1.81 15.64 -25.72
C ASP A 344 1.95 17.16 -25.77
N PRO A 345 3.17 17.72 -25.74
CA PRO A 345 4.49 17.08 -25.62
C PRO A 345 4.96 16.91 -24.15
N TYR A 346 4.09 17.16 -23.17
CA TYR A 346 4.47 17.26 -21.76
C TYR A 346 4.67 15.91 -21.07
N LEU A 347 4.46 14.78 -21.76
CA LEU A 347 4.48 13.45 -21.13
C LEU A 347 5.82 13.12 -20.46
N THR A 348 6.95 13.61 -21.00
CA THR A 348 8.26 13.43 -20.35
C THR A 348 8.32 14.13 -19.00
N TRP A 349 7.71 15.31 -18.88
CA TRP A 349 7.62 16.05 -17.61
C TRP A 349 6.64 15.40 -16.63
N VAL A 350 5.57 14.79 -17.14
CA VAL A 350 4.59 14.03 -16.36
C VAL A 350 5.24 12.81 -15.68
N PHE A 351 6.29 12.23 -16.26
CA PHE A 351 7.11 11.20 -15.59
C PHE A 351 8.29 11.78 -14.80
N GLY A 352 8.96 12.79 -15.33
CA GLY A 352 10.19 13.35 -14.75
C GLY A 352 9.96 14.10 -13.44
N VAL A 353 8.89 14.91 -13.33
CA VAL A 353 8.59 15.68 -12.12
C VAL A 353 8.25 14.77 -10.94
N PRO A 354 7.32 13.80 -11.06
CA PRO A 354 7.08 12.84 -9.99
C PRO A 354 8.32 12.03 -9.60
N THR A 355 9.15 11.65 -10.58
CA THR A 355 10.41 10.95 -10.29
C THR A 355 11.34 11.78 -9.40
N ALA A 356 11.50 13.08 -9.70
CA ALA A 356 12.30 13.98 -8.87
C ALA A 356 11.70 14.15 -7.45
N ILE A 357 10.37 14.29 -7.36
CA ILE A 357 9.66 14.35 -6.07
C ILE A 357 9.84 13.03 -5.30
N GLY A 358 9.83 11.89 -5.98
CA GLY A 358 10.08 10.56 -5.42
C GLY A 358 11.46 10.43 -4.80
N ALA A 359 12.49 10.91 -5.51
CA ALA A 359 13.86 10.91 -5.00
C ALA A 359 13.98 11.75 -3.71
N ILE A 360 13.42 12.96 -3.73
CA ILE A 360 13.40 13.85 -2.55
C ILE A 360 12.61 13.21 -1.40
N SER A 361 11.46 12.61 -1.71
CA SER A 361 10.58 11.97 -0.73
C SER A 361 11.21 10.75 -0.09
N THR A 362 11.97 9.96 -0.86
CA THR A 362 12.74 8.81 -0.35
C THR A 362 13.76 9.25 0.70
N VAL A 363 14.51 10.33 0.40
CA VAL A 363 15.49 10.90 1.33
C VAL A 363 14.81 11.51 2.55
N ALA A 364 13.75 12.28 2.36
CA ALA A 364 12.99 12.89 3.45
C ALA A 364 12.38 11.83 4.38
N PHE A 365 11.80 10.77 3.81
CA PHE A 365 11.22 9.66 4.56
C PHE A 365 12.25 8.99 5.48
N TRP A 366 13.43 8.68 4.96
CA TRP A 366 14.52 8.10 5.74
C TRP A 366 14.91 9.00 6.92
N PHE A 367 15.11 10.30 6.69
CA PHE A 367 15.51 11.22 7.76
C PHE A 367 14.44 11.40 8.84
N MET A 368 13.17 11.37 8.48
CA MET A 368 12.07 11.54 9.44
C MET A 368 11.79 10.28 10.26
N TYR A 369 11.90 9.09 9.65
CA TYR A 369 11.46 7.83 10.27
C TYR A 369 12.58 6.89 10.66
N LYS A 370 13.87 7.22 10.43
CA LYS A 370 15.00 6.36 10.85
C LYS A 370 14.99 5.97 12.34
N ASN A 371 14.48 6.86 13.21
CA ASN A 371 14.43 6.59 14.65
C ASN A 371 13.30 5.62 15.02
N LEU A 372 12.31 5.43 14.15
CA LEU A 372 11.19 4.54 14.38
C LEU A 372 11.61 3.07 14.33
N ASP A 373 12.58 2.75 13.47
CA ASP A 373 13.21 1.41 13.41
C ASP A 373 13.89 1.08 14.75
N GLU A 374 14.61 2.04 15.35
CA GLU A 374 15.28 1.84 16.65
C GLU A 374 14.27 1.57 17.78
N GLU A 375 13.13 2.26 17.79
CA GLU A 375 12.04 2.01 18.74
C GLU A 375 11.44 0.61 18.55
N GLU A 376 11.16 0.21 17.31
CA GLU A 376 10.61 -1.12 16.98
C GLU A 376 11.55 -2.23 17.48
N PHE A 377 12.86 -2.08 17.25
CA PHE A 377 13.84 -3.04 17.77
C PHE A 377 13.96 -3.05 19.30
N SER A 378 13.80 -1.89 19.96
CA SER A 378 13.85 -1.82 21.41
C SER A 378 12.67 -2.56 22.05
N LEU A 379 11.47 -2.43 21.48
CA LEU A 379 10.25 -3.09 21.94
C LEU A 379 10.34 -4.61 21.79
N VAL A 380 10.80 -5.09 20.62
CA VAL A 380 11.02 -6.53 20.40
C VAL A 380 12.06 -7.08 21.37
N SER A 381 13.15 -6.34 21.63
CA SER A 381 14.16 -6.79 22.60
C SER A 381 13.65 -6.79 24.04
N ALA A 382 12.77 -5.85 24.40
CA ALA A 382 12.18 -5.77 25.74
C ALA A 382 11.21 -6.93 25.97
N SER A 383 10.38 -7.27 24.99
CA SER A 383 9.50 -8.46 25.06
C SER A 383 10.31 -9.76 25.15
N GLU A 384 11.41 -9.88 24.41
CA GLU A 384 12.31 -11.05 24.51
C GLU A 384 13.00 -11.16 25.87
N LEU A 385 13.23 -10.03 26.56
CA LEU A 385 13.85 -9.98 27.88
C LEU A 385 12.86 -10.28 29.01
N GLU A 386 11.65 -9.70 28.98
CA GLU A 386 10.57 -10.03 29.93
C GLU A 386 10.20 -11.53 29.86
N GLU A 387 10.26 -12.13 28.66
CA GLU A 387 9.98 -13.55 28.49
C GLU A 387 11.06 -14.46 29.08
N LYS A 388 12.34 -14.03 29.05
CA LYS A 388 13.44 -14.74 29.74
C LYS A 388 13.30 -14.68 31.26
N GLU A 389 12.79 -13.59 31.82
CA GLU A 389 12.51 -13.49 33.25
C GLU A 389 11.31 -14.36 33.66
N HIS A 390 10.31 -14.53 32.80
CA HIS A 390 9.15 -15.39 33.07
C HIS A 390 9.38 -16.90 32.82
N THR A 391 10.47 -17.28 32.16
CA THR A 391 10.83 -18.70 31.91
C THR A 391 11.86 -19.27 32.90
N HIS A 392 12.22 -18.53 33.94
CA HIS A 392 13.14 -18.96 35.01
C HIS A 392 12.44 -19.29 36.33
#